data_AF-A0A5E4L436-F1
#
_entry.id   AF-A0A5E4L436-F1
#
_cell.length_a   1.000
_cell.length_b   1.000
_cell.length_c   1.000
_cell.angle_alpha   90.00
_cell.angle_beta   90.00
_cell.angle_gamma   90.00
#
_symmetry.space_group_name_H-M   'P 1'
#
loop_
_entity.id
_entity.type
_entity.pdbx_description
1 polymer ?
#
loop_
_entity_poly.entity_id
_entity_poly.type
_entity_poly.pdbx_seq_one_letter_code
_entity_poly.pdbx_strand_id
1 'polypeptide(L)'
;MPKDRLLFIDNLRILLIVLVILVHLAITYGAPVGDWYYQEARAGMIESIFYIFFLAVSQSFFMGFFFLISGYFTPGSYERKGASLFFKDRLLRLGIPLLFYIIFIDPFIGYVLAISNGFTGSFLGFLGLYTGNYRGLATGPLWFVESLLIFAVIYVMWRLLVKSAGSVMRLPGNTTIAIFAFILGIVAFIVRIWFPIGWYFELLHLQIPFFPQYIAMFIIGLIAFRGNWFMQISEKTGRLWSWIAGALLILFPVLLFLYINAGDPALLAGGLNWQAFIYALWEQFLGVAIIIALTVSFREKYNNQGRLVKAMSASAYTVYIFHAPIIVFLALGLRGLIFDPLLKFVLVAPLAVGLCFLISNYIRKLPIARSIL
;
A
#
# COMPACT_ATOMS: atom_id res chain seq x y z
N MET A 1 25.31 19.16 -0.67
CA MET A 1 24.28 19.64 0.27
C MET A 1 23.93 18.51 1.22
N PRO A 2 24.02 18.69 2.54
CA PRO A 2 23.29 17.81 3.44
C PRO A 2 21.82 18.03 3.09
N LYS A 3 21.20 17.09 2.35
CA LYS A 3 19.78 17.22 1.99
C LYS A 3 19.01 17.07 3.29
N ASP A 4 18.46 18.17 3.79
CA ASP A 4 17.57 18.15 4.94
C ASP A 4 16.52 17.07 4.75
N ARG A 5 16.29 16.30 5.82
CA ARG A 5 15.30 15.22 5.83
C ARG A 5 13.94 15.82 5.49
N LEU A 6 13.28 15.30 4.44
CA LEU A 6 11.96 15.76 4.03
C LEU A 6 10.89 15.30 5.04
N LEU A 7 10.68 16.10 6.10
CA LEU A 7 9.79 15.75 7.22
C LEU A 7 8.35 15.52 6.77
N PHE A 8 7.88 16.29 5.78
CA PHE A 8 6.55 16.11 5.22
C PHE A 8 6.35 14.73 4.57
N ILE A 9 7.40 14.16 3.94
CA ILE A 9 7.32 12.81 3.36
C ILE A 9 7.23 11.75 4.46
N ASP A 10 7.94 11.96 5.56
CA ASP A 10 7.85 11.08 6.72
C ASP A 10 6.47 11.12 7.38
N ASN A 11 5.87 12.31 7.47
CA ASN A 11 4.50 12.47 7.95
C ASN A 11 3.49 11.83 7.00
N LEU A 12 3.73 11.94 5.70
CA LEU A 12 2.89 11.32 4.69
C LEU A 12 2.96 9.79 4.76
N ARG A 13 4.14 9.20 5.01
CA ARG A 13 4.27 7.76 5.26
C ARG A 13 3.45 7.28 6.45
N ILE A 14 3.31 8.08 7.51
CA ILE A 14 2.44 7.75 8.65
C ILE A 14 0.99 7.62 8.17
N LEU A 15 0.49 8.63 7.43
CA LEU A 15 -0.86 8.59 6.87
C LEU A 15 -1.07 7.34 6.02
N LEU A 16 -0.13 7.03 5.12
CA LEU A 16 -0.23 5.86 4.25
C LEU A 16 -0.21 4.54 5.05
N ILE A 17 0.60 4.41 6.09
CA ILE A 17 0.60 3.23 6.98
C ILE A 17 -0.72 3.11 7.73
N VAL A 18 -1.29 4.23 8.20
CA VAL A 18 -2.60 4.24 8.87
C VAL A 18 -3.66 3.73 7.92
N LEU A 19 -3.66 4.17 6.66
CA LEU A 19 -4.58 3.66 5.64
C LEU A 19 -4.41 2.16 5.38
N VAL A 20 -3.18 1.63 5.38
CA VAL A 20 -2.94 0.18 5.30
C VAL A 20 -3.62 -0.57 6.45
N ILE A 21 -3.52 -0.07 7.68
CA ILE A 21 -4.20 -0.66 8.84
C ILE A 21 -5.73 -0.62 8.64
N LEU A 22 -6.26 0.54 8.25
CA LEU A 22 -7.70 0.73 8.09
C LEU A 22 -8.29 -0.10 6.96
N VAL A 23 -7.59 -0.27 5.83
CA VAL A 23 -8.05 -1.11 4.72
C VAL A 23 -8.21 -2.56 5.17
N HIS A 24 -7.21 -3.12 5.85
CA HIS A 24 -7.32 -4.50 6.33
C HIS A 24 -8.35 -4.67 7.45
N LEU A 25 -8.54 -3.64 8.28
CA LEU A 25 -9.61 -3.63 9.27
C LEU A 25 -11.00 -3.57 8.63
N ALA A 26 -11.15 -2.80 7.54
CA ALA A 26 -12.39 -2.75 6.76
C ALA A 26 -12.70 -4.11 6.12
N ILE A 27 -11.70 -4.80 5.56
CA ILE A 27 -11.86 -6.17 5.05
C ILE A 27 -12.27 -7.13 6.17
N THR A 28 -11.67 -6.97 7.36
CA THR A 28 -11.99 -7.82 8.53
C THR A 28 -13.46 -7.69 8.95
N TYR A 29 -13.99 -6.47 8.98
CA TYR A 29 -15.34 -6.22 9.54
C TYR A 29 -16.48 -6.25 8.53
N GLY A 30 -16.22 -6.23 7.23
CA GLY A 30 -17.31 -6.46 6.28
C GLY A 30 -17.17 -5.93 4.88
N ALA A 31 -15.96 -5.52 4.45
CA ALA A 31 -15.78 -5.21 3.03
C ALA A 31 -16.06 -6.46 2.18
N PRO A 32 -16.90 -6.37 1.13
CA PRO A 32 -17.27 -7.52 0.31
C PRO A 32 -16.15 -7.97 -0.64
N VAL A 33 -15.08 -7.19 -0.73
CA VAL A 33 -13.93 -7.41 -1.61
C VAL A 33 -12.64 -7.25 -0.81
N GLY A 34 -11.61 -8.00 -1.20
CA GLY A 34 -10.30 -7.99 -0.54
C GLY A 34 -9.97 -9.36 0.06
N ASP A 35 -8.68 -9.70 0.02
CA ASP A 35 -8.15 -10.92 0.62
C ASP A 35 -7.47 -10.58 1.95
N TRP A 36 -7.85 -11.28 3.02
CA TRP A 36 -7.32 -11.04 4.35
C TRP A 36 -7.45 -12.27 5.25
N TYR A 37 -6.56 -12.38 6.23
CA TYR A 37 -6.48 -13.52 7.16
C TYR A 37 -7.77 -13.84 7.90
N TYR A 38 -8.52 -12.82 8.31
CA TYR A 38 -9.69 -12.97 9.14
C TYR A 38 -10.82 -12.05 8.68
N GLN A 39 -12.02 -12.60 8.54
CA GLN A 39 -13.23 -11.87 8.16
C GLN A 39 -14.36 -12.34 9.08
N GLU A 40 -15.04 -11.41 9.76
CA GLU A 40 -16.05 -11.74 10.77
C GLU A 40 -17.43 -12.03 10.17
N ALA A 41 -17.99 -11.09 9.41
CA ALA A 41 -19.31 -11.22 8.82
C ALA A 41 -19.43 -10.31 7.59
N ARG A 42 -20.37 -10.65 6.70
CA ARG A 42 -20.71 -9.80 5.56
C ARG A 42 -21.56 -8.64 6.05
N ALA A 43 -21.19 -7.43 5.66
CA ALA A 43 -21.95 -6.24 5.99
C ALA A 43 -23.25 -6.18 5.16
N GLY A 44 -24.22 -5.39 5.63
CA GLY A 44 -25.40 -5.05 4.84
C GLY A 44 -25.06 -4.20 3.61
N MET A 45 -26.08 -3.78 2.86
CA MET A 45 -25.88 -3.05 1.61
C MET A 45 -25.22 -1.68 1.82
N ILE A 46 -25.66 -0.92 2.83
CA ILE A 46 -25.16 0.44 3.11
C ILE A 46 -23.70 0.39 3.54
N GLU A 47 -23.39 -0.54 4.43
CA GLU A 47 -22.06 -0.79 4.96
C GLU A 47 -21.12 -1.26 3.84
N SER A 48 -21.60 -2.14 2.96
CA SER A 48 -20.85 -2.59 1.78
C SER A 48 -20.51 -1.44 0.84
N ILE A 49 -21.44 -0.51 0.57
CA ILE A 49 -21.19 0.68 -0.25
C ILE A 49 -20.08 1.53 0.38
N PHE A 50 -20.15 1.77 1.69
CA PHE A 50 -19.10 2.50 2.42
C PHE A 50 -17.74 1.80 2.28
N TYR A 51 -17.68 0.49 2.51
CA TYR A 51 -16.42 -0.24 2.45
C TYR A 51 -15.85 -0.29 1.04
N ILE A 52 -16.67 -0.53 0.00
CA ILE A 52 -16.21 -0.50 -1.39
C ILE A 52 -15.68 0.89 -1.73
N PHE A 53 -16.39 1.95 -1.35
CA PHE A 53 -15.93 3.32 -1.55
C PHE A 53 -14.57 3.56 -0.88
N PHE A 54 -14.46 3.22 0.41
CA PHE A 54 -13.25 3.40 1.18
C PHE A 54 -12.06 2.61 0.62
N LEU A 55 -12.26 1.34 0.26
CA LEU A 55 -11.24 0.49 -0.35
C LEU A 55 -10.83 1.00 -1.72
N ALA A 56 -11.77 1.32 -2.61
CA ALA A 56 -11.46 1.79 -3.97
C ALA A 56 -10.69 3.11 -3.95
N VAL A 57 -11.10 4.06 -3.11
CA VAL A 57 -10.38 5.33 -2.93
C VAL A 57 -8.99 5.07 -2.36
N SER A 58 -8.85 4.25 -1.31
CA SER A 58 -7.54 3.95 -0.72
C SER A 58 -6.62 3.28 -1.74
N GLN A 59 -7.11 2.24 -2.41
CA GLN A 59 -6.41 1.44 -3.42
C GLN A 59 -5.94 2.29 -4.61
N SER A 60 -6.68 3.35 -4.96
CA SER A 60 -6.33 4.22 -6.09
C SER A 60 -4.97 4.90 -5.95
N PHE A 61 -4.45 5.12 -4.73
CA PHE A 61 -3.26 5.94 -4.56
C PHE A 61 -2.20 5.39 -3.59
N PHE A 62 -2.59 4.81 -2.46
CA PHE A 62 -1.66 4.65 -1.32
C PHE A 62 -0.44 3.77 -1.61
N MET A 63 -0.61 2.62 -2.27
CA MET A 63 0.51 1.76 -2.68
C MET A 63 1.32 2.37 -3.80
N GLY A 64 0.66 2.94 -4.82
CA GLY A 64 1.33 3.73 -5.86
C GLY A 64 2.19 4.85 -5.26
N PHE A 65 1.71 5.50 -4.21
CA PHE A 65 2.44 6.56 -3.50
C PHE A 65 3.65 6.00 -2.73
N PHE A 66 3.51 4.86 -2.06
CA PHE A 66 4.67 4.18 -1.46
C PHE A 66 5.74 3.83 -2.51
N PHE A 67 5.35 3.34 -3.68
CA PHE A 67 6.27 3.08 -4.79
C PHE A 67 6.91 4.36 -5.32
N LEU A 68 6.13 5.43 -5.48
CA LEU A 68 6.65 6.75 -5.88
C LEU A 68 7.71 7.26 -4.90
N ILE A 69 7.43 7.22 -3.61
CA ILE A 69 8.36 7.63 -2.55
C ILE A 69 9.60 6.74 -2.55
N SER A 70 9.42 5.43 -2.70
CA SER A 70 10.53 4.46 -2.71
C SER A 70 11.44 4.66 -3.92
N GLY A 71 10.85 4.92 -5.10
CA GLY A 71 11.57 5.32 -6.31
C GLY A 71 12.33 6.61 -6.09
N TYR A 72 11.69 7.65 -5.53
CA TYR A 72 12.33 8.94 -5.28
C TYR A 72 13.62 8.84 -4.45
N PHE A 73 13.67 8.00 -3.42
CA PHE A 73 14.89 7.87 -2.60
C PHE A 73 15.90 6.83 -3.12
N THR A 74 15.57 6.07 -4.16
CA THR A 74 16.44 4.99 -4.67
C THR A 74 17.71 5.50 -5.34
N PRO A 75 17.68 6.46 -6.31
CA PRO A 75 18.90 6.92 -6.96
C PRO A 75 19.89 7.54 -5.98
N GLY A 76 19.42 8.38 -5.05
CA GLY A 76 20.28 9.00 -4.05
C GLY A 76 20.93 7.98 -3.10
N SER A 77 20.22 6.91 -2.73
CA SER A 77 20.81 5.84 -1.92
C SER A 77 21.86 5.05 -2.71
N TYR A 78 21.57 4.74 -3.98
CA TYR A 78 22.48 4.03 -4.87
C TYR A 78 23.77 4.83 -5.13
N GLU A 79 23.66 6.12 -5.45
CA GLU A 79 24.82 6.99 -5.73
C GLU A 79 25.78 7.13 -4.56
N ARG A 80 25.26 7.16 -3.33
CA ARG A 80 26.10 7.27 -2.14
C ARG A 80 26.82 5.96 -1.79
N LYS A 81 26.27 4.81 -2.19
CA LYS A 81 26.72 3.49 -1.73
C LYS A 81 27.38 2.65 -2.83
N GLY A 82 27.09 2.95 -4.10
CA GLY A 82 27.39 2.06 -5.22
C GLY A 82 26.51 0.81 -5.23
N ALA A 83 26.65 -0.02 -6.28
CA ALA A 83 25.77 -1.16 -6.53
C ALA A 83 25.75 -2.19 -5.41
N SER A 84 26.93 -2.67 -4.99
CA SER A 84 27.08 -3.78 -4.03
C SER A 84 26.50 -3.41 -2.66
N LEU A 85 26.95 -2.29 -2.08
CA LEU A 85 26.50 -1.87 -0.75
C LEU A 85 25.03 -1.43 -0.74
N PHE A 86 24.54 -0.79 -1.81
CA PHE A 86 23.12 -0.50 -1.96
C PHE A 86 22.27 -1.77 -1.92
N PHE A 87 22.66 -2.78 -2.71
CA PHE A 87 21.91 -4.02 -2.81
C PHE A 87 21.95 -4.83 -1.51
N LYS A 88 23.13 -4.96 -0.90
CA LYS A 88 23.30 -5.62 0.41
C LYS A 88 22.43 -4.97 1.48
N ASP A 89 22.43 -3.63 1.56
CA ASP A 89 21.62 -2.91 2.54
C ASP A 89 20.11 -3.11 2.31
N ARG A 90 19.66 -3.16 1.05
CA ARG A 90 18.26 -3.45 0.72
C ARG A 90 17.90 -4.88 1.10
N LEU A 91 18.75 -5.85 0.77
CA LEU A 91 18.52 -7.26 1.09
C LEU A 91 18.44 -7.48 2.60
N LEU A 92 19.31 -6.85 3.39
CA LEU A 92 19.26 -6.97 4.86
C LEU A 92 18.01 -6.29 5.44
N ARG A 93 17.71 -5.06 5.03
CA ARG A 93 16.60 -4.27 5.62
C ARG A 93 15.22 -4.71 5.17
N LEU A 94 15.08 -5.29 3.97
CA LEU A 94 13.80 -5.73 3.41
C LEU A 94 13.67 -7.25 3.46
N GLY A 95 14.74 -7.98 3.11
CA GLY A 95 14.73 -9.44 3.04
C GLY A 95 14.67 -10.11 4.40
N ILE A 96 15.40 -9.61 5.42
CA ILE A 96 15.32 -10.21 6.77
C ILE A 96 13.90 -10.07 7.35
N PRO A 97 13.26 -8.88 7.37
CA PRO A 97 11.89 -8.78 7.84
C PRO A 97 10.88 -9.60 7.01
N LEU A 98 11.06 -9.68 5.70
CA LEU A 98 10.23 -10.50 4.81
C LEU A 98 10.31 -11.99 5.17
N LEU A 99 11.53 -12.53 5.28
CA LEU A 99 11.73 -13.94 5.68
C LEU A 99 11.23 -14.20 7.09
N PHE A 100 11.45 -13.27 8.03
CA PHE A 100 10.94 -13.40 9.38
C PHE A 100 9.41 -13.46 9.39
N TYR A 101 8.75 -12.66 8.56
CA TYR A 101 7.29 -12.69 8.43
C TYR A 101 6.81 -14.04 7.88
N ILE A 102 7.38 -14.48 6.76
CA ILE A 102 7.01 -15.74 6.09
C ILE A 102 7.21 -16.95 7.01
N ILE A 103 8.31 -16.99 7.77
CA ILE A 103 8.69 -18.18 8.56
C ILE A 103 7.99 -18.19 9.91
N PHE A 104 7.79 -17.03 10.55
CA PHE A 104 7.33 -16.97 11.93
C PHE A 104 5.96 -16.32 12.06
N ILE A 105 5.77 -15.12 11.51
CA ILE A 105 4.55 -14.34 11.74
C ILE A 105 3.35 -14.99 11.04
N ASP A 106 3.49 -15.31 9.76
CA ASP A 106 2.39 -15.83 8.95
C ASP A 106 1.89 -17.20 9.44
N PRO A 107 2.75 -18.22 9.69
CA PRO A 107 2.32 -19.48 10.27
C PRO A 107 1.73 -19.32 11.67
N PHE A 108 2.22 -18.36 12.46
CA PHE A 108 1.68 -18.09 13.79
C PHE A 108 0.26 -17.51 13.72
N ILE A 109 -0.01 -16.57 12.81
CA ILE A 109 -1.36 -16.06 12.54
C ILE A 109 -2.26 -17.23 12.11
N GLY A 110 -1.80 -18.05 11.16
CA GLY A 110 -2.52 -19.23 10.68
C GLY A 110 -2.86 -20.21 11.80
N TYR A 111 -1.92 -20.47 12.71
CA TYR A 111 -2.15 -21.37 13.85
C TYR A 111 -3.20 -20.82 14.82
N VAL A 112 -3.10 -19.54 15.19
CA VAL A 112 -4.08 -18.90 16.09
C VAL A 112 -5.48 -18.93 15.47
N LEU A 113 -5.58 -18.68 14.16
CA LEU A 113 -6.84 -18.80 13.43
C LEU A 113 -7.37 -20.24 13.42
N ALA A 114 -6.51 -21.23 13.19
CA ALA A 114 -6.88 -22.64 13.24
C ALA A 114 -7.44 -23.02 14.62
N ILE A 115 -6.78 -22.62 15.72
CA ILE A 115 -7.28 -22.83 17.08
C ILE A 115 -8.64 -22.17 17.25
N SER A 116 -8.78 -20.92 16.81
CA SER A 116 -10.04 -20.16 16.92
C SER A 116 -11.21 -20.80 16.16
N ASN A 117 -10.91 -21.70 15.22
CA ASN A 117 -11.86 -22.49 14.43
C ASN A 117 -11.93 -23.96 14.86
N GLY A 118 -11.40 -24.31 16.04
CA GLY A 118 -11.56 -25.63 16.65
C GLY A 118 -10.41 -26.61 16.43
N PHE A 119 -9.26 -26.17 15.88
CA PHE A 119 -8.08 -27.02 15.82
C PHE A 119 -7.51 -27.27 17.22
N THR A 120 -7.31 -28.55 17.57
CA THR A 120 -6.84 -28.99 18.90
C THR A 120 -5.39 -29.48 18.91
N GLY A 121 -4.72 -29.48 17.74
CA GLY A 121 -3.35 -29.96 17.61
C GLY A 121 -2.28 -28.98 18.11
N SER A 122 -1.05 -29.46 18.25
CA SER A 122 0.11 -28.64 18.60
C SER A 122 0.54 -27.73 17.44
N PHE A 123 1.30 -26.69 17.74
CA PHE A 123 1.89 -25.80 16.72
C PHE A 123 2.75 -26.56 15.71
N LEU A 124 3.54 -27.54 16.17
CA LEU A 124 4.36 -28.37 15.27
C LEU A 124 3.49 -29.25 14.35
N GLY A 125 2.39 -29.79 14.87
CA GLY A 125 1.41 -30.53 14.06
C GLY A 125 0.77 -29.63 13.00
N PHE A 126 0.38 -28.41 13.39
CA PHE A 126 -0.10 -27.40 12.45
C PHE A 126 0.96 -27.05 11.40
N LEU A 127 2.22 -26.84 11.78
CA LEU A 127 3.29 -26.47 10.87
C LEU A 127 3.54 -27.56 9.81
N GLY A 128 3.44 -28.84 10.17
CA GLY A 128 3.50 -29.94 9.21
C GLY A 128 2.38 -29.88 8.18
N LEU A 129 1.14 -29.60 8.61
CA LEU A 129 -0.02 -29.43 7.71
C LEU A 129 0.10 -28.17 6.84
N TYR A 130 0.55 -27.07 7.43
CA TYR A 130 0.69 -25.76 6.81
C TYR A 130 1.77 -25.80 5.71
N THR A 131 2.93 -26.39 6.00
CA THR A 131 4.04 -26.53 5.03
C THR A 131 3.76 -27.60 3.97
N GLY A 132 3.06 -28.68 4.31
CA GLY A 132 2.67 -29.72 3.35
C GLY A 132 1.70 -29.24 2.26
N ASN A 133 0.93 -28.18 2.52
CA ASN A 133 0.01 -27.56 1.57
C ASN A 133 0.50 -26.22 1.01
N TYR A 134 1.78 -25.91 1.18
CA TYR A 134 2.34 -24.60 0.84
C TYR A 134 2.45 -24.43 -0.68
N ARG A 135 1.69 -23.49 -1.26
CA ARG A 135 1.61 -23.27 -2.71
C ARG A 135 2.42 -22.08 -3.22
N GLY A 136 2.94 -21.23 -2.34
CA GLY A 136 3.68 -20.03 -2.72
C GLY A 136 4.32 -19.36 -1.51
N LEU A 137 5.20 -18.38 -1.73
CA LEU A 137 5.74 -17.55 -0.66
C LEU A 137 4.59 -16.72 -0.08
N ALA A 138 4.09 -17.12 1.08
CA ALA A 138 3.06 -16.43 1.87
C ALA A 138 3.62 -15.11 2.41
N THR A 139 3.87 -14.15 1.51
CA THR A 139 4.34 -12.81 1.85
C THR A 139 3.21 -12.00 2.47
N GLY A 140 1.95 -12.42 2.25
CA GLY A 140 0.75 -11.81 2.80
C GLY A 140 0.78 -10.29 2.60
N PRO A 141 0.62 -9.47 3.64
CA PRO A 141 0.64 -8.03 3.51
C PRO A 141 2.02 -7.45 3.15
N LEU A 142 3.13 -8.21 3.24
CA LEU A 142 4.49 -7.76 2.94
C LEU A 142 4.87 -7.86 1.45
N TRP A 143 3.92 -8.19 0.56
CA TRP A 143 4.12 -8.21 -0.90
C TRP A 143 4.78 -6.94 -1.45
N PHE A 144 4.55 -5.77 -0.83
CA PHE A 144 5.20 -4.52 -1.26
C PHE A 144 6.70 -4.48 -0.93
N VAL A 145 7.12 -5.05 0.20
CA VAL A 145 8.54 -5.19 0.56
C VAL A 145 9.25 -6.14 -0.41
N GLU A 146 8.58 -7.23 -0.76
CA GLU A 146 9.04 -8.16 -1.81
C GLU A 146 9.16 -7.47 -3.18
N SER A 147 8.12 -6.74 -3.60
CA SER A 147 8.15 -5.95 -4.84
C SER A 147 9.29 -4.92 -4.86
N LEU A 148 9.58 -4.28 -3.72
CA LEU A 148 10.71 -3.36 -3.61
C LEU A 148 12.07 -4.06 -3.75
N LEU A 149 12.21 -5.30 -3.29
CA LEU A 149 13.42 -6.10 -3.52
C LEU A 149 13.59 -6.39 -5.02
N ILE A 150 12.51 -6.80 -5.70
CA ILE A 150 12.51 -7.02 -7.16
C ILE A 150 12.90 -5.73 -7.89
N PHE A 151 12.29 -4.60 -7.53
CA PHE A 151 12.61 -3.31 -8.14
C PHE A 151 14.04 -2.86 -7.84
N ALA A 152 14.59 -3.19 -6.67
CA ALA A 152 15.98 -2.92 -6.34
C ALA A 152 16.94 -3.75 -7.22
N VAL A 153 16.66 -5.03 -7.46
CA VAL A 153 17.43 -5.88 -8.38
C VAL A 153 17.41 -5.28 -9.79
N ILE A 154 16.22 -5.00 -10.32
CA ILE A 154 16.03 -4.43 -11.66
C ILE A 154 16.78 -3.10 -11.78
N TYR A 155 16.67 -2.23 -10.77
CA TYR A 155 17.35 -0.94 -10.76
C TYR A 155 18.88 -1.08 -10.74
N VAL A 156 19.42 -2.02 -9.96
CA VAL A 156 20.87 -2.30 -9.92
C VAL A 156 21.33 -2.81 -11.28
N MET A 157 20.63 -3.79 -11.87
CA MET A 157 20.95 -4.32 -13.20
C MET A 157 20.94 -3.22 -14.26
N TRP A 158 19.90 -2.38 -14.26
CA TRP A 158 19.81 -1.22 -15.14
C TRP A 158 21.01 -0.28 -14.99
N ARG A 159 21.42 0.04 -13.75
CA ARG A 159 22.56 0.94 -13.49
C ARG A 159 23.93 0.34 -13.79
N LEU A 160 24.05 -0.99 -13.82
CA LEU A 160 25.27 -1.66 -14.28
C LEU A 160 25.43 -1.55 -15.81
N LEU A 161 24.32 -1.59 -16.54
CA LEU A 161 24.30 -1.42 -18.00
C LEU A 161 24.37 0.07 -18.42
N VAL A 162 23.66 0.93 -17.69
CA VAL A 162 23.55 2.37 -17.97
C VAL A 162 24.30 3.15 -16.88
N LYS A 163 25.53 3.55 -17.20
CA LYS A 163 26.40 4.27 -16.26
C LYS A 163 26.00 5.74 -16.06
N SER A 164 25.28 6.33 -17.02
CA SER A 164 24.80 7.71 -16.90
C SER A 164 23.77 7.83 -15.77
N ALA A 165 23.90 8.89 -14.97
CA ALA A 165 22.94 9.22 -13.91
C ALA A 165 21.56 9.64 -14.46
N GLY A 166 21.42 9.86 -15.78
CA GLY A 166 20.22 10.43 -16.39
C GLY A 166 20.16 11.95 -16.24
N SER A 167 19.50 12.61 -17.18
CA SER A 167 19.37 14.07 -17.21
C SER A 167 18.34 14.59 -16.21
N VAL A 168 18.51 15.83 -15.77
CA VAL A 168 17.51 16.54 -14.96
C VAL A 168 16.32 16.88 -15.84
N MET A 169 15.18 16.23 -15.58
CA MET A 169 13.93 16.54 -16.28
C MET A 169 13.16 17.64 -15.56
N ARG A 170 12.62 18.58 -16.35
CA ARG A 170 11.73 19.65 -15.86
C ARG A 170 10.45 19.05 -15.31
N LEU A 171 9.88 19.70 -14.30
CA LEU A 171 8.58 19.32 -13.76
C LEU A 171 7.52 19.37 -14.89
N PRO A 172 6.70 18.31 -15.07
CA PRO A 172 5.66 18.30 -16.08
C PRO A 172 4.54 19.30 -15.77
N GLY A 173 3.96 19.88 -16.82
CA GLY A 173 2.75 20.70 -16.70
C GLY A 173 1.50 19.87 -16.43
N ASN A 174 0.40 20.53 -16.04
CA ASN A 174 -0.86 19.86 -15.70
C ASN A 174 -1.41 18.99 -16.85
N THR A 175 -1.29 19.46 -18.10
CA THR A 175 -1.70 18.70 -19.29
C THR A 175 -0.92 17.39 -19.41
N THR A 176 0.40 17.43 -19.22
CA THR A 176 1.24 16.23 -19.27
C THR A 176 0.89 15.25 -18.15
N ILE A 177 0.59 15.74 -16.95
CA ILE A 177 0.14 14.91 -15.82
C ILE A 177 -1.21 14.26 -16.13
N ALA A 178 -2.15 14.99 -16.72
CA ALA A 178 -3.45 14.45 -17.12
C ALA A 178 -3.32 13.39 -18.23
N ILE A 179 -2.48 13.65 -19.24
CA ILE A 179 -2.16 12.66 -20.29
C ILE A 179 -1.53 11.40 -19.67
N PHE A 180 -0.60 11.57 -18.72
CA PHE A 180 -0.01 10.45 -18.01
C PHE A 180 -1.06 9.61 -17.27
N ALA A 181 -1.96 10.24 -16.52
CA ALA A 181 -3.04 9.55 -15.81
C ALA A 181 -3.98 8.80 -16.78
N PHE A 182 -4.30 9.41 -17.92
CA PHE A 182 -5.11 8.79 -18.97
C PHE A 182 -4.45 7.56 -19.59
N ILE A 183 -3.18 7.69 -20.01
CA ILE A 183 -2.41 6.57 -20.56
C ILE A 183 -2.28 5.46 -19.52
N LEU A 184 -2.02 5.81 -18.26
CA LEU A 184 -1.91 4.84 -17.19
C LEU A 184 -3.22 4.08 -16.97
N GLY A 185 -4.37 4.76 -17.06
CA GLY A 185 -5.68 4.12 -17.02
C GLY A 185 -5.94 3.17 -18.19
N ILE A 186 -5.52 3.53 -19.41
CA ILE A 186 -5.58 2.63 -20.58
C ILE A 186 -4.72 1.38 -20.35
N VAL A 187 -3.48 1.55 -19.89
CA VAL A 187 -2.57 0.41 -19.63
C VAL A 187 -3.15 -0.47 -18.51
N ALA A 188 -3.66 0.12 -17.43
CA ALA A 188 -4.31 -0.62 -16.36
C ALA A 188 -5.53 -1.42 -16.87
N PHE A 189 -6.36 -0.81 -17.73
CA PHE A 189 -7.48 -1.49 -18.37
C PHE A 189 -7.02 -2.67 -19.23
N ILE A 190 -6.01 -2.49 -20.08
CA ILE A 190 -5.47 -3.57 -20.94
C ILE A 190 -4.98 -4.75 -20.10
N VAL A 191 -4.27 -4.48 -19.00
CA VAL A 191 -3.84 -5.53 -18.08
C VAL A 191 -5.04 -6.24 -17.45
N ARG A 192 -6.09 -5.48 -17.07
CA ARG A 192 -7.32 -6.00 -16.47
C ARG A 192 -8.23 -6.80 -17.40
N ILE A 193 -7.98 -6.79 -18.71
CA ILE A 193 -8.63 -7.73 -19.64
C ILE A 193 -8.19 -9.17 -19.33
N TRP A 194 -6.91 -9.37 -19.00
CA TRP A 194 -6.32 -10.69 -18.76
C TRP A 194 -6.23 -11.04 -17.28
N PHE A 195 -5.98 -10.04 -16.45
CA PHE A 195 -5.81 -10.17 -15.00
C PHE A 195 -6.81 -9.23 -14.31
N PRO A 196 -8.06 -9.65 -14.09
CA PRO A 196 -9.05 -8.83 -13.39
C PRO A 196 -8.66 -8.61 -11.92
N ILE A 197 -9.18 -7.55 -11.30
CA ILE A 197 -8.99 -7.28 -9.87
C ILE A 197 -9.44 -8.50 -9.05
N GLY A 198 -8.60 -8.89 -8.09
CA GLY A 198 -8.73 -10.14 -7.34
C GLY A 198 -7.87 -11.27 -7.89
N TRP A 199 -7.36 -11.16 -9.13
CA TRP A 199 -6.34 -12.07 -9.63
C TRP A 199 -4.99 -11.78 -8.98
N TYR A 200 -4.30 -12.84 -8.55
CA TYR A 200 -2.96 -12.76 -7.99
C TYR A 200 -2.06 -13.86 -8.56
N PHE A 201 -0.77 -13.56 -8.68
CA PHE A 201 0.23 -14.55 -9.03
C PHE A 201 0.56 -15.39 -7.79
N GLU A 202 0.09 -16.64 -7.78
CA GLU A 202 0.11 -17.53 -6.59
C GLU A 202 1.46 -17.60 -5.88
N LEU A 203 2.57 -17.71 -6.63
CA LEU A 203 3.89 -17.93 -6.03
C LEU A 203 4.35 -16.75 -5.14
N LEU A 204 3.99 -15.52 -5.49
CA LEU A 204 4.45 -14.30 -4.81
C LEU A 204 3.27 -13.48 -4.23
N HIS A 205 2.04 -13.99 -4.35
CA HIS A 205 0.79 -13.29 -4.02
C HIS A 205 0.68 -11.86 -4.56
N LEU A 206 1.22 -11.61 -5.77
CA LEU A 206 1.20 -10.28 -6.37
C LEU A 206 -0.08 -10.05 -7.17
N GLN A 207 -0.85 -9.03 -6.80
CA GLN A 207 -2.00 -8.57 -7.58
C GLN A 207 -1.55 -7.75 -8.80
N ILE A 208 -1.18 -8.45 -9.86
CA ILE A 208 -0.82 -7.91 -11.18
C ILE A 208 -1.78 -6.85 -11.74
N PRO A 209 -3.12 -6.88 -11.49
CA PRO A 209 -4.03 -5.83 -11.97
C PRO A 209 -3.63 -4.40 -11.58
N PHE A 210 -2.85 -4.23 -10.49
CA PHE A 210 -2.40 -2.92 -9.98
C PHE A 210 -0.95 -2.57 -10.32
N PHE A 211 -0.16 -3.52 -10.84
CA PHE A 211 1.26 -3.32 -11.12
C PHE A 211 1.57 -2.25 -12.18
N PRO A 212 0.71 -1.96 -13.18
CA PRO A 212 0.93 -0.82 -14.06
C PRO A 212 1.14 0.49 -13.30
N GLN A 213 0.30 0.77 -12.30
CA GLN A 213 0.44 1.94 -11.46
C GLN A 213 1.72 1.88 -10.63
N TYR A 214 2.00 0.75 -10.00
CA TYR A 214 3.15 0.61 -9.10
C TYR A 214 4.48 0.81 -9.82
N ILE A 215 4.62 0.20 -11.00
CA ILE A 215 5.80 0.35 -11.87
C ILE A 215 5.92 1.80 -12.34
N ALA A 216 4.83 2.37 -12.87
CA ALA A 216 4.84 3.75 -13.36
C ALA A 216 5.21 4.75 -12.26
N MET A 217 4.61 4.61 -11.08
CA MET A 217 4.89 5.48 -9.93
C MET A 217 6.33 5.34 -9.44
N PHE A 218 6.87 4.13 -9.39
CA PHE A 218 8.28 3.92 -9.05
C PHE A 218 9.20 4.63 -10.05
N ILE A 219 8.95 4.50 -11.36
CA ILE A 219 9.71 5.17 -12.42
C ILE A 219 9.61 6.69 -12.30
N ILE A 220 8.40 7.24 -12.11
CA ILE A 220 8.21 8.68 -11.85
C ILE A 220 9.00 9.11 -10.61
N GLY A 221 9.10 8.28 -9.58
CA GLY A 221 9.94 8.52 -8.41
C GLY A 221 11.41 8.67 -8.78
N LEU A 222 11.96 7.73 -9.54
CA LEU A 222 13.35 7.78 -10.01
C LEU A 222 13.65 9.08 -10.76
N ILE A 223 12.72 9.50 -11.63
CA ILE A 223 12.78 10.73 -12.41
C ILE A 223 12.70 11.97 -11.49
N ALA A 224 11.72 11.99 -10.60
CA ALA A 224 11.41 13.11 -9.72
C ALA A 224 12.57 13.45 -8.77
N PHE A 225 13.39 12.47 -8.41
CA PHE A 225 14.60 12.68 -7.60
C PHE A 225 15.57 13.67 -8.25
N ARG A 226 15.77 13.57 -9.57
CA ARG A 226 16.73 14.40 -10.32
C ARG A 226 16.30 15.84 -10.39
N GLY A 227 15.01 16.06 -10.67
CA GLY A 227 14.42 17.40 -10.75
C GLY A 227 13.90 17.93 -9.42
N ASN A 228 14.13 17.24 -8.30
CA ASN A 228 13.59 17.62 -6.99
C ASN A 228 12.08 17.95 -7.01
N TRP A 229 11.29 17.18 -7.77
CA TRP A 229 9.91 17.56 -8.12
C TRP A 229 9.01 17.79 -6.91
N PHE A 230 9.18 17.02 -5.82
CA PHE A 230 8.41 17.21 -4.58
C PHE A 230 8.56 18.61 -3.98
N MET A 231 9.72 19.25 -4.15
CA MET A 231 9.95 20.62 -3.69
C MET A 231 9.56 21.68 -4.73
N GLN A 232 9.54 21.33 -6.01
CA GLN A 232 9.29 22.28 -7.10
C GLN A 232 7.83 22.37 -7.52
N ILE A 233 7.00 21.36 -7.23
CA ILE A 233 5.59 21.37 -7.61
C ILE A 233 4.86 22.55 -6.95
N SER A 234 4.19 23.38 -7.75
CA SER A 234 3.60 24.62 -7.24
C SER A 234 2.36 24.38 -6.36
N GLU A 235 2.07 25.30 -5.45
CA GLU A 235 0.80 25.30 -4.69
C GLU A 235 -0.42 25.38 -5.60
N LYS A 236 -0.33 26.12 -6.71
CA LYS A 236 -1.42 26.24 -7.70
C LYS A 236 -1.74 24.88 -8.32
N THR A 237 -0.71 24.11 -8.68
CA THR A 237 -0.84 22.72 -9.13
C THR A 237 -1.48 21.85 -8.04
N GLY A 238 -0.97 21.89 -6.81
CA GLY A 238 -1.55 21.12 -5.71
C GLY A 238 -3.02 21.41 -5.46
N ARG A 239 -3.42 22.69 -5.52
CA ARG A 239 -4.82 23.11 -5.35
C ARG A 239 -5.72 22.64 -6.49
N LEU A 240 -5.26 22.76 -7.74
CA LEU A 240 -6.00 22.25 -8.90
C LEU A 240 -6.26 20.75 -8.77
N TRP A 241 -5.22 19.97 -8.49
CA TRP A 241 -5.35 18.52 -8.35
C TRP A 241 -6.14 18.11 -7.09
N SER A 242 -6.18 18.94 -6.05
CA SER A 242 -7.09 18.76 -4.91
C SER A 242 -8.56 18.91 -5.33
N TRP A 243 -8.89 19.91 -6.16
CA TRP A 243 -10.24 20.07 -6.70
C TRP A 243 -10.62 18.92 -7.64
N ILE A 244 -9.70 18.48 -8.49
CA ILE A 244 -9.91 17.31 -9.36
C ILE A 244 -10.17 16.05 -8.51
N ALA A 245 -9.36 15.81 -7.47
CA ALA A 245 -9.58 14.70 -6.54
C ALA A 245 -10.97 14.80 -5.88
N GLY A 246 -11.35 15.98 -5.38
CA GLY A 246 -12.68 16.20 -4.79
C GLY A 246 -13.83 15.91 -5.76
N ALA A 247 -13.71 16.37 -7.02
CA ALA A 247 -14.72 16.09 -8.05
C ALA A 247 -14.82 14.59 -8.38
N LEU A 248 -13.68 13.89 -8.52
CA LEU A 248 -13.65 12.45 -8.79
C LEU A 248 -14.15 11.61 -7.61
N LEU A 249 -13.93 12.06 -6.37
CA LEU A 249 -14.48 11.42 -5.17
C LEU A 249 -16.00 11.51 -5.12
N ILE A 250 -16.58 12.64 -5.52
CA ILE A 250 -18.04 12.83 -5.59
C ILE A 250 -18.65 12.03 -6.76
N LEU A 251 -17.91 11.90 -7.86
CA LEU A 251 -18.36 11.15 -9.04
C LEU A 251 -18.44 9.64 -8.77
N PHE A 252 -17.58 9.09 -7.91
CA PHE A 252 -17.46 7.64 -7.74
C PHE A 252 -18.71 6.95 -7.17
N PRO A 253 -19.41 7.45 -6.12
CA PRO A 253 -20.64 6.85 -5.64
C PRO A 253 -21.74 6.86 -6.69
N VAL A 254 -21.79 7.89 -7.55
CA VAL A 254 -22.74 7.98 -8.66
C VAL A 254 -22.45 6.87 -9.67
N LEU A 255 -21.18 6.70 -10.05
CA LEU A 255 -20.75 5.61 -10.94
C LEU A 255 -21.07 4.25 -10.32
N LEU A 256 -20.70 4.02 -9.06
CA LEU A 256 -20.96 2.78 -8.33
C LEU A 256 -22.45 2.45 -8.29
N PHE A 257 -23.30 3.43 -7.99
CA PHE A 257 -24.75 3.26 -7.97
C PHE A 257 -25.30 2.89 -9.36
N LEU A 258 -24.84 3.56 -10.42
CA LEU A 258 -25.25 3.24 -11.79
C LEU A 258 -24.82 1.83 -12.18
N TYR A 259 -23.63 1.38 -11.76
CA TYR A 259 -23.12 0.04 -12.08
C TYR A 259 -23.83 -1.07 -11.32
N ILE A 260 -24.07 -0.91 -10.02
CA ILE A 260 -24.78 -1.91 -9.20
C ILE A 260 -26.21 -2.12 -9.71
N ASN A 261 -26.89 -1.05 -10.14
CA ASN A 261 -28.25 -1.17 -10.68
C ASN A 261 -28.30 -1.68 -12.13
N ALA A 262 -27.21 -1.54 -12.89
CA ALA A 262 -27.17 -1.88 -14.32
C ALA A 262 -26.60 -3.27 -14.63
N GLY A 263 -26.01 -4.00 -13.67
CA GLY A 263 -25.46 -5.33 -13.94
C GLY A 263 -24.60 -5.94 -12.83
N ASP A 264 -23.78 -6.92 -13.20
CA ASP A 264 -22.89 -7.66 -12.31
C ASP A 264 -21.70 -6.79 -11.83
N PRO A 265 -21.50 -6.56 -10.51
CA PRO A 265 -20.36 -5.83 -9.98
C PRO A 265 -18.99 -6.38 -10.41
N ALA A 266 -18.90 -7.66 -10.80
CA ALA A 266 -17.68 -8.26 -11.33
C ALA A 266 -17.18 -7.58 -12.62
N LEU A 267 -18.06 -6.88 -13.35
CA LEU A 267 -17.70 -6.11 -14.55
C LEU A 267 -16.73 -4.96 -14.26
N LEU A 268 -16.67 -4.46 -13.02
CA LEU A 268 -15.68 -3.44 -12.62
C LEU A 268 -14.29 -4.03 -12.43
N ALA A 269 -14.19 -5.33 -12.13
CA ALA A 269 -12.91 -5.97 -11.83
C ALA A 269 -12.04 -6.11 -13.08
N GLY A 270 -12.63 -6.31 -14.26
CA GLY A 270 -11.89 -6.46 -15.50
C GLY A 270 -12.74 -6.94 -16.68
N GLY A 271 -12.06 -7.41 -17.73
CA GLY A 271 -12.68 -7.83 -18.99
C GLY A 271 -12.84 -6.69 -20.01
N LEU A 272 -13.18 -7.06 -21.25
CA LEU A 272 -13.34 -6.12 -22.36
C LEU A 272 -14.72 -5.45 -22.33
N ASN A 273 -14.94 -4.59 -21.34
CA ASN A 273 -16.18 -3.84 -21.16
C ASN A 273 -15.91 -2.38 -20.75
N TRP A 274 -16.90 -1.52 -20.95
CA TRP A 274 -16.75 -0.09 -20.71
C TRP A 274 -16.74 0.25 -19.20
N GLN A 275 -17.31 -0.59 -18.35
CA GLN A 275 -17.31 -0.42 -16.89
C GLN A 275 -15.90 -0.54 -16.32
N ALA A 276 -15.18 -1.62 -16.64
CA ALA A 276 -13.78 -1.81 -16.29
C ALA A 276 -12.88 -0.70 -16.85
N PHE A 277 -13.17 -0.21 -18.08
CA PHE A 277 -12.43 0.88 -18.69
C PHE A 277 -12.59 2.20 -17.92
N ILE A 278 -13.84 2.60 -17.65
CA ILE A 278 -14.13 3.83 -16.89
C ILE A 278 -13.60 3.72 -15.46
N TYR A 279 -13.71 2.56 -14.82
CA TYR A 279 -13.16 2.34 -13.49
C TYR A 279 -11.64 2.46 -13.46
N ALA A 280 -10.93 1.86 -14.43
CA ALA A 280 -9.48 2.00 -14.54
C ALA A 280 -9.05 3.45 -14.78
N LEU A 281 -9.77 4.21 -15.62
CA LEU A 281 -9.51 5.63 -15.81
C LEU A 281 -9.74 6.42 -14.52
N TRP A 282 -10.89 6.26 -13.88
CA TRP A 282 -11.23 6.94 -12.64
C TRP A 282 -10.18 6.68 -11.56
N GLU A 283 -9.79 5.42 -11.37
CA GLU A 283 -8.82 5.00 -10.36
C GLU A 283 -7.46 5.66 -10.58
N GLN A 284 -6.95 5.66 -11.82
CA GLN A 284 -5.64 6.24 -12.12
C GLN A 284 -5.63 7.77 -12.06
N PHE A 285 -6.71 8.43 -12.51
CA PHE A 285 -6.87 9.88 -12.35
C PHE A 285 -6.99 10.31 -10.90
N LEU A 286 -7.84 9.62 -10.12
CA LEU A 286 -8.00 9.90 -8.71
C LEU A 286 -6.67 9.66 -7.97
N GLY A 287 -6.00 8.56 -8.28
CA GLY A 287 -4.70 8.19 -7.73
C GLY A 287 -3.66 9.29 -7.88
N VAL A 288 -3.44 9.73 -9.13
CA VAL A 288 -2.51 10.82 -9.46
C VAL A 288 -2.92 12.12 -8.77
N ALA A 289 -4.22 12.45 -8.77
CA ALA A 289 -4.73 13.66 -8.16
C ALA A 289 -4.49 13.71 -6.64
N ILE A 290 -4.81 12.63 -5.93
CA ILE A 290 -4.57 12.50 -4.49
C ILE A 290 -3.08 12.56 -4.17
N ILE A 291 -2.22 11.85 -4.92
CA ILE A 291 -0.77 11.86 -4.73
C ILE A 291 -0.22 13.29 -4.79
N ILE A 292 -0.61 14.06 -5.82
CA ILE A 292 -0.18 15.45 -5.97
C ILE A 292 -0.73 16.33 -4.85
N ALA A 293 -2.03 16.23 -4.59
CA ALA A 293 -2.72 17.02 -3.57
C ALA A 293 -2.10 16.81 -2.17
N LEU A 294 -1.87 15.55 -1.78
CA LEU A 294 -1.27 15.20 -0.51
C LEU A 294 0.21 15.60 -0.45
N THR A 295 0.99 15.40 -1.53
CA THR A 295 2.40 15.83 -1.57
C THR A 295 2.53 17.32 -1.27
N VAL A 296 1.74 18.16 -1.96
CA VAL A 296 1.76 19.62 -1.76
C VAL A 296 1.20 19.99 -0.39
N SER A 297 0.05 19.43 0.00
CA SER A 297 -0.58 19.77 1.28
C SER A 297 0.31 19.43 2.47
N PHE A 298 1.00 18.27 2.44
CA PHE A 298 1.94 17.90 3.49
C PHE A 298 3.19 18.78 3.48
N ARG A 299 3.71 19.13 2.31
CA ARG A 299 4.85 20.05 2.22
C ARG A 299 4.55 21.42 2.81
N GLU A 300 3.38 21.99 2.50
CA GLU A 300 3.04 23.33 2.97
C GLU A 300 2.55 23.37 4.42
N LYS A 301 1.73 22.39 4.83
CA LYS A 301 1.02 22.45 6.12
C LYS A 301 1.58 21.51 7.18
N TYR A 302 2.23 20.42 6.79
CA TYR A 302 2.62 19.33 7.67
C TYR A 302 4.11 18.99 7.54
N ASN A 303 4.97 20.00 7.35
CA ASN A 303 6.43 19.83 7.27
C ASN A 303 7.15 20.08 8.61
N ASN A 304 6.50 19.75 9.72
CA ASN A 304 7.08 19.79 11.06
C ASN A 304 6.74 18.49 11.81
N GLN A 305 7.50 18.18 12.86
CA GLN A 305 7.29 16.99 13.67
C GLN A 305 7.43 17.31 15.17
N GLY A 306 6.34 17.12 15.91
CA GLY A 306 6.39 17.00 17.36
C GLY A 306 6.98 15.66 17.81
N ARG A 307 7.09 15.46 19.13
CA ARG A 307 7.65 14.22 19.71
C ARG A 307 6.90 12.96 19.27
N LEU A 308 5.57 13.02 19.28
CA LEU A 308 4.71 11.89 18.88
C LEU A 308 4.89 11.53 17.41
N VAL A 309 4.74 12.51 16.52
CA VAL A 309 4.86 12.30 15.06
C VAL A 309 6.24 11.77 14.69
N LYS A 310 7.30 12.27 15.33
CA LYS A 310 8.66 11.75 15.16
C LYS A 310 8.78 10.28 15.58
N ALA A 311 8.16 9.88 16.69
CA ALA A 311 8.15 8.49 17.14
C ALA A 311 7.34 7.57 16.21
N MET A 312 6.19 8.05 15.73
CA MET A 312 5.34 7.34 14.76
C MET A 312 6.08 7.16 13.43
N SER A 313 6.63 8.23 12.86
CA SER A 313 7.41 8.19 11.61
C SER A 313 8.54 7.18 11.71
N ALA A 314 9.27 7.19 12.83
CA ALA A 314 10.40 6.32 13.02
C ALA A 314 10.00 4.84 13.19
N SER A 315 8.74 4.56 13.54
CA SER A 315 8.21 3.20 13.72
C SER A 315 7.35 2.71 12.55
N ALA A 316 7.11 3.54 11.53
CA ALA A 316 6.18 3.24 10.44
C ALA A 316 6.54 1.95 9.67
N TYR A 317 7.83 1.69 9.43
CA TYR A 317 8.24 0.46 8.76
C TYR A 317 7.97 -0.80 9.61
N THR A 318 8.23 -0.72 10.92
CA THR A 318 7.90 -1.79 11.87
C THR A 318 6.39 -2.02 11.96
N VAL A 319 5.59 -0.94 11.95
CA VAL A 319 4.12 -1.03 11.87
C VAL A 319 3.70 -1.79 10.62
N TYR A 320 4.28 -1.46 9.47
CA TYR A 320 3.97 -2.16 8.23
C TYR A 320 4.30 -3.68 8.30
N ILE A 321 5.31 -4.10 9.06
CA ILE A 321 5.62 -5.54 9.23
C ILE A 321 4.65 -6.22 10.20
N PHE A 322 4.30 -5.55 11.30
CA PHE A 322 3.58 -6.17 12.42
C PHE A 322 2.08 -5.82 12.50
N HIS A 323 1.54 -5.01 11.58
CA HIS A 323 0.12 -4.65 11.63
C HIS A 323 -0.79 -5.88 11.53
N ALA A 324 -0.49 -6.83 10.62
CA ALA A 324 -1.30 -8.03 10.42
C ALA A 324 -1.58 -8.82 11.71
N PRO A 325 -0.57 -9.33 12.44
CA PRO A 325 -0.83 -10.08 13.66
C PRO A 325 -1.56 -9.24 14.70
N ILE A 326 -1.23 -7.95 14.83
CA ILE A 326 -1.87 -7.06 15.81
C ILE A 326 -3.37 -6.91 15.51
N ILE A 327 -3.75 -6.64 14.26
CA ILE A 327 -5.15 -6.43 13.92
C ILE A 327 -5.95 -7.73 13.91
N VAL A 328 -5.35 -8.84 13.48
CA VAL A 328 -6.02 -10.15 13.47
C VAL A 328 -6.30 -10.61 14.90
N PHE A 329 -5.32 -10.52 15.81
CA PHE A 329 -5.52 -10.92 17.20
C PHE A 329 -6.46 -9.97 17.95
N LEU A 330 -6.42 -8.67 17.64
CA LEU A 330 -7.39 -7.71 18.17
C LEU A 330 -8.81 -8.08 17.72
N ALA A 331 -9.01 -8.35 16.42
CA ALA A 331 -10.32 -8.73 15.90
C ALA A 331 -10.83 -10.03 16.54
N LEU A 332 -9.99 -11.07 16.61
CA LEU A 332 -10.34 -12.33 17.27
C LEU A 332 -10.72 -12.13 18.75
N GLY A 333 -9.97 -11.31 19.49
CA GLY A 333 -10.28 -10.98 20.88
C GLY A 333 -11.60 -10.22 21.06
N LEU A 334 -12.00 -9.45 20.05
CA LEU A 334 -13.26 -8.70 20.02
C LEU A 334 -14.39 -9.44 19.28
N ARG A 335 -14.18 -10.68 18.84
CA ARG A 335 -15.16 -11.45 18.06
C ARG A 335 -16.50 -11.62 18.80
N GLY A 336 -16.47 -11.73 20.12
CA GLY A 336 -17.67 -11.86 20.96
C GLY A 336 -18.52 -10.58 21.08
N LEU A 337 -17.97 -9.42 20.69
CA LEU A 337 -18.71 -8.16 20.66
C LEU A 337 -19.49 -8.06 19.36
N ILE A 338 -20.81 -8.24 19.46
CA ILE A 338 -21.74 -8.14 18.34
C ILE A 338 -22.18 -6.69 18.21
N PHE A 339 -21.58 -5.97 17.25
CA PHE A 339 -21.98 -4.63 16.86
C PHE A 339 -22.29 -4.60 15.37
N ASP A 340 -22.98 -3.54 14.94
CA ASP A 340 -23.02 -3.18 13.53
C ASP A 340 -21.60 -3.10 12.95
N PRO A 341 -21.34 -3.66 11.74
CA PRO A 341 -20.02 -3.66 11.11
C PRO A 341 -19.33 -2.30 11.06
N LEU A 342 -20.05 -1.25 10.67
CA LEU A 342 -19.46 0.10 10.58
C LEU A 342 -19.17 0.66 11.96
N LEU A 343 -20.09 0.48 12.91
CA LEU A 343 -19.86 0.89 14.29
C LEU A 343 -18.62 0.20 14.88
N LYS A 344 -18.48 -1.11 14.66
CA LYS A 344 -17.32 -1.87 15.10
C LYS A 344 -16.04 -1.36 14.45
N PHE A 345 -16.05 -1.11 13.15
CA PHE A 345 -14.91 -0.52 12.44
C PHE A 345 -14.50 0.84 13.02
N VAL A 346 -15.45 1.75 13.23
CA VAL A 346 -15.16 3.10 13.77
C VAL A 346 -14.59 3.05 15.19
N LEU A 347 -15.11 2.15 16.04
CA LEU A 347 -14.63 2.01 17.42
C LEU A 347 -13.25 1.33 17.49
N VAL A 348 -13.01 0.32 16.66
CA VAL A 348 -11.78 -0.48 16.69
C VAL A 348 -10.64 0.20 15.92
N ALA A 349 -10.92 0.98 14.88
CA ALA A 349 -9.92 1.69 14.09
C ALA A 349 -8.88 2.49 14.91
N PRO A 350 -9.27 3.41 15.82
CA PRO A 350 -8.29 4.16 16.61
C PRO A 350 -7.48 3.26 17.55
N LEU A 351 -8.11 2.22 18.10
CA LEU A 351 -7.45 1.23 18.95
C LEU A 351 -6.41 0.42 18.16
N ALA A 352 -6.78 -0.08 16.97
CA ALA A 352 -5.90 -0.82 16.09
C ALA A 352 -4.68 0.01 15.67
N VAL A 353 -4.90 1.26 15.26
CA VAL A 353 -3.81 2.19 14.92
C VAL A 353 -2.91 2.45 16.13
N GLY A 354 -3.50 2.75 17.28
CA GLY A 354 -2.77 3.00 18.52
C GLY A 354 -1.88 1.82 18.94
N LEU A 355 -2.46 0.61 18.96
CA LEU A 355 -1.75 -0.62 19.30
C LEU A 355 -0.63 -0.93 18.29
N CYS A 356 -0.91 -0.79 16.99
CA CYS A 356 0.10 -0.98 15.95
C CYS A 356 1.32 -0.11 16.17
N PHE A 357 1.15 1.20 16.37
CA PHE A 357 2.26 2.13 16.61
C PHE A 357 2.94 1.91 17.96
N LEU A 358 2.17 1.62 19.01
CA LEU A 358 2.71 1.40 20.36
C LEU A 358 3.62 0.17 20.39
N ILE A 359 3.10 -0.98 19.97
CA ILE A 359 3.82 -2.26 19.96
C ILE A 359 5.04 -2.15 19.04
N SER A 360 4.87 -1.61 17.83
CA SER A 360 5.96 -1.46 16.87
C SER A 360 7.07 -0.53 17.35
N ASN A 361 6.73 0.53 18.10
CA ASN A 361 7.73 1.42 18.70
C ASN A 361 8.58 0.71 19.76
N TYR A 362 8.04 -0.27 20.48
CA TYR A 362 8.82 -1.12 21.39
C TYR A 362 9.65 -2.16 20.63
N ILE A 363 9.05 -2.86 19.66
CA ILE A 363 9.76 -3.87 18.83
C ILE A 363 11.00 -3.26 18.18
N ARG A 364 10.87 -2.07 17.57
CA ARG A 364 11.98 -1.39 16.91
C ARG A 364 13.15 -1.05 17.84
N LYS A 365 12.90 -0.90 19.15
CA LYS A 365 13.94 -0.59 20.13
C LYS A 365 14.70 -1.83 20.62
N LEU A 366 14.26 -3.03 20.26
CA LEU A 366 14.97 -4.26 20.59
C LEU A 366 16.36 -4.28 19.93
N PRO A 367 17.41 -4.85 20.58
CA PRO A 367 18.79 -4.77 20.10
C PRO A 367 18.98 -5.23 18.66
N ILE A 368 18.40 -6.39 18.31
CA ILE A 368 18.48 -6.98 16.96
C ILE A 368 17.65 -6.18 15.94
N ALA A 369 16.47 -5.71 16.35
CA ALA A 369 15.58 -4.94 15.50
C ALA A 369 16.18 -3.58 15.13
N ARG A 370 16.87 -2.92 16.06
CA ARG A 370 17.43 -1.57 15.86
C ARG A 370 18.48 -1.49 14.75
N SER A 371 19.19 -2.59 14.47
CA SER A 371 20.15 -2.65 13.36
C SER A 371 19.50 -2.87 11.99
N ILE A 372 18.24 -3.32 11.95
CA ILE A 372 17.56 -3.77 10.73
C ILE A 372 16.38 -2.84 10.36
N LEU A 373 15.59 -2.40 11.35
CA LEU A 373 14.31 -1.70 11.20
C LEU A 373 14.38 -0.17 11.26
#